data_AF-A0A2N9NH02-F1
#
_entry.id   AF-A0A2N9NH02-F1
#
_cell.length_a   1.000
_cell.length_b   1.000
_cell.length_c   1.000
_cell.angle_alpha   90.00
_cell.angle_beta   90.00
_cell.angle_gamma   90.00
#
_symmetry.space_group_name_H-M   'P 1'
#
loop_
_entity.id
_entity.type
_entity.pdbx_description
1 polymer ?
#
loop_
_entity_poly.entity_id
_entity_poly.type
_entity_poly.pdbx_seq_one_letter_code
_entity_poly.pdbx_strand_id
1 'polypeptide(L)'
;MSSTQRITALGWLLTCCPLLTPARGASFQITTFSSTGQIAWTNAFPSGVCTIEAASQVKGSNGAASWVPFQNYYTTNSAGTGRFPLWPGNHFFRLRAVNISSNAPQAYTNLVQSYGLLHTIAGNGDAGYSQPGKDVTNYWQPSFEGGYATNAALSRPHFAMADNASNVFIVDKDSDAVLKVTTDGRIHTVAGTHAIGNGPDTSTLATNVAMNTPNGLWVRGDGTVYVLDTGNNKVRRLDTNGMMTTLFTDSKGIHGGRGLWVKNDESLVYYASGSDLRRWTRGGGTLTLNQQFNDLGTFVISGSNIIATDRGDNTVWLVATNNGIRSLLFGNGGTNLVMDGTLAATNSLYGVRGVWQPPIGGYFLATDYGAQLLYVDITGVIHVFVNGQNDDHAGDGHWFYSPNNYYLGQLRSVSMDNQGNLIIVENDLGYVRRIDFQRLSP
;
A
#
# COMPACT_ATOMS: atom_id res chain seq x y z
N MET A 1 14.53 -22.43 -3.13
CA MET A 1 15.95 -22.68 -3.51
C MET A 1 16.85 -21.72 -2.72
N SER A 2 18.11 -22.07 -2.46
CA SER A 2 19.06 -21.22 -1.69
C SER A 2 20.46 -21.20 -2.30
N SER A 3 21.11 -20.03 -2.34
CA SER A 3 22.48 -19.85 -2.84
C SER A 3 23.26 -18.94 -1.89
N THR A 4 24.48 -19.32 -1.47
CA THR A 4 25.26 -18.68 -0.39
C THR A 4 26.60 -18.12 -0.87
N GLN A 5 27.01 -16.93 -0.40
CA GLN A 5 28.33 -16.33 -0.69
C GLN A 5 29.05 -15.81 0.56
N ARG A 6 30.38 -15.66 0.46
CA ARG A 6 31.31 -15.23 1.54
C ARG A 6 32.05 -13.95 1.18
N ILE A 7 32.18 -13.02 2.14
CA ILE A 7 33.19 -11.96 2.14
C ILE A 7 34.03 -12.05 3.41
N THR A 8 35.33 -11.86 3.26
CA THR A 8 36.25 -11.46 4.34
C THR A 8 36.75 -10.05 4.02
N ALA A 9 36.52 -9.11 4.94
CA ALA A 9 37.02 -7.74 4.81
C ALA A 9 38.52 -7.70 5.16
N LEU A 10 39.36 -8.22 4.27
CA LEU A 10 40.78 -7.96 4.12
C LEU A 10 41.30 -8.82 2.97
N GLY A 11 41.41 -8.23 1.77
CA GLY A 11 42.13 -8.81 0.64
C GLY A 11 41.42 -9.96 -0.09
N TRP A 12 41.04 -9.67 -1.35
CA TRP A 12 41.02 -10.58 -2.50
C TRP A 12 40.80 -12.08 -2.21
N LEU A 13 39.54 -12.52 -2.17
CA LEU A 13 39.10 -13.79 -2.79
C LEU A 13 37.56 -13.85 -2.83
N LEU A 14 36.98 -13.78 -4.03
CA LEU A 14 35.57 -14.05 -4.30
C LEU A 14 35.44 -15.55 -4.62
N THR A 15 34.76 -16.33 -3.79
CA THR A 15 34.40 -17.72 -4.12
C THR A 15 32.89 -17.92 -4.12
N CYS A 16 32.34 -18.13 -5.31
CA CYS A 16 30.99 -18.61 -5.53
C CYS A 16 30.95 -20.11 -5.27
N CYS A 17 30.17 -20.58 -4.30
CA CYS A 17 29.95 -22.01 -4.08
C CYS A 17 28.48 -22.36 -4.36
N PRO A 18 28.13 -22.84 -5.58
CA PRO A 18 26.79 -23.37 -5.82
C PRO A 18 26.63 -24.72 -5.12
N LEU A 19 25.70 -24.81 -4.16
CA LEU A 19 25.20 -26.10 -3.69
C LEU A 19 24.18 -26.60 -4.73
N LEU A 20 24.60 -27.55 -5.56
CA LEU A 20 23.80 -28.15 -6.63
C LEU A 20 22.90 -29.25 -6.07
N THR A 21 21.60 -29.18 -6.39
CA THR A 21 20.70 -30.34 -6.46
C THR A 21 20.14 -30.40 -7.87
N PRO A 22 20.23 -31.53 -8.61
CA PRO A 22 19.76 -31.58 -9.98
C PRO A 22 18.26 -31.90 -10.02
N ALA A 23 17.46 -31.01 -10.60
CA ALA A 23 16.25 -31.35 -11.36
C ALA A 23 15.76 -30.12 -12.17
N ARG A 24 15.81 -30.26 -13.51
CA ARG A 24 15.24 -29.43 -14.60
C ARG A 24 15.10 -27.91 -14.36
N GLY A 25 15.98 -27.16 -15.03
CA GLY A 25 16.04 -25.69 -15.08
C GLY A 25 17.42 -25.18 -14.68
N ALA A 26 17.87 -24.05 -15.23
CA ALA A 26 19.10 -23.41 -14.74
C ALA A 26 18.93 -23.04 -13.25
N SER A 27 19.91 -23.36 -12.41
CA SER A 27 19.78 -23.18 -10.96
C SER A 27 19.67 -21.71 -10.56
N PHE A 28 18.89 -21.41 -9.53
CA PHE A 28 18.85 -20.08 -8.90
C PHE A 28 20.25 -19.68 -8.40
N GLN A 29 20.75 -18.53 -8.85
CA GLN A 29 22.15 -18.14 -8.68
C GLN A 29 22.30 -16.64 -8.45
N ILE A 30 23.27 -16.27 -7.62
CA ILE A 30 23.80 -14.91 -7.53
C ILE A 30 24.76 -14.70 -8.71
N THR A 31 24.48 -13.71 -9.55
CA THR A 31 25.28 -13.39 -10.74
C THR A 31 26.22 -12.20 -10.53
N THR A 32 25.92 -11.34 -9.56
CA THR A 32 26.78 -10.21 -9.19
C THR A 32 26.68 -9.97 -7.70
N PHE A 33 27.81 -9.65 -7.10
CA PHE A 33 27.92 -9.24 -5.71
C PHE A 33 29.04 -8.22 -5.59
N SER A 34 28.73 -7.01 -5.12
CA SER A 34 29.70 -5.90 -5.08
C SER A 34 30.05 -5.47 -3.65
N SER A 35 31.22 -4.86 -3.51
CA SER A 35 31.67 -4.14 -2.30
C SER A 35 30.90 -2.85 -2.01
N THR A 36 29.85 -2.55 -2.79
CA THR A 36 28.92 -1.44 -2.55
C THR A 36 27.54 -1.93 -2.13
N GLY A 37 27.41 -3.22 -1.79
CA GLY A 37 26.15 -3.82 -1.33
C GLY A 37 25.14 -4.07 -2.43
N GLN A 38 25.58 -4.21 -3.70
CA GLN A 38 24.71 -4.61 -4.79
C GLN A 38 24.75 -6.13 -4.97
N ILE A 39 23.57 -6.74 -5.09
CA ILE A 39 23.42 -8.15 -5.43
C ILE A 39 22.52 -8.29 -6.65
N ALA A 40 22.87 -9.19 -7.56
CA ALA A 40 22.04 -9.57 -8.69
C ALA A 40 21.83 -11.08 -8.71
N TRP A 41 20.69 -11.51 -9.21
CA TRP A 41 20.35 -12.92 -9.33
C TRP A 41 19.76 -13.26 -10.69
N THR A 42 19.78 -14.54 -11.01
CA THR A 42 19.09 -15.13 -12.16
C THR A 42 18.39 -16.43 -11.75
N ASN A 43 17.46 -16.88 -12.58
CA ASN A 43 16.62 -18.07 -12.39
C ASN A 43 15.78 -18.05 -11.09
N ALA A 44 15.35 -16.87 -10.65
CA ALA A 44 14.26 -16.75 -9.68
C ALA A 44 12.91 -17.14 -10.31
N PHE A 45 11.89 -17.35 -9.48
CA PHE A 45 10.53 -17.56 -9.95
C PHE A 45 9.96 -16.23 -10.47
N PRO A 46 9.45 -16.12 -11.71
CA PRO A 46 8.84 -14.88 -12.21
C PRO A 46 7.58 -14.45 -11.46
N SER A 47 6.99 -15.32 -10.65
CA SER A 47 6.02 -14.94 -9.63
C SER A 47 6.54 -15.51 -8.33
N GLY A 48 7.32 -14.72 -7.60
CA GLY A 48 8.02 -15.17 -6.41
C GLY A 48 8.42 -14.05 -5.47
N VAL A 49 9.12 -14.43 -4.41
CA VAL A 49 9.84 -13.51 -3.55
C VAL A 49 11.28 -13.97 -3.44
N CYS A 50 12.21 -13.03 -3.62
CA CYS A 50 13.62 -13.20 -3.33
C CYS A 50 13.97 -12.47 -2.04
N THR A 51 14.44 -13.22 -1.05
CA THR A 51 14.89 -12.70 0.25
C THR A 51 16.41 -12.64 0.28
N ILE A 52 16.94 -11.46 0.60
CA ILE A 52 18.33 -11.31 1.03
C ILE A 52 18.39 -11.65 2.51
N GLU A 53 19.27 -12.58 2.89
CA GLU A 53 19.52 -12.94 4.30
C GLU A 53 20.98 -12.64 4.65
N ALA A 54 21.22 -12.17 5.88
CA ALA A 54 22.54 -11.85 6.40
C ALA A 54 22.91 -12.71 7.61
N ALA A 55 24.20 -12.98 7.82
CA ALA A 55 24.71 -13.66 9.01
C ALA A 55 26.10 -13.16 9.38
N SER A 56 26.46 -13.21 10.67
CA SER A 56 27.81 -12.89 11.16
C SER A 56 28.84 -14.02 10.95
N GLN A 57 28.36 -15.24 10.66
CA GLN A 57 29.16 -16.42 10.38
C GLN A 57 28.38 -17.38 9.47
N VAL A 58 29.07 -18.19 8.66
CA VAL A 58 28.43 -19.18 7.75
C VAL A 58 28.00 -20.46 8.48
N LYS A 59 28.62 -20.75 9.63
CA LYS A 59 28.28 -21.87 10.53
C LYS A 59 28.43 -21.39 11.97
N GLY A 60 27.42 -21.63 12.81
CA GLY A 60 27.49 -21.42 14.26
C GLY A 60 28.19 -22.57 14.98
N SER A 61 28.32 -22.45 16.30
CA SER A 61 28.95 -23.46 17.19
C SER A 61 28.29 -24.84 17.14
N ASN A 62 27.01 -24.89 16.74
CA ASN A 62 26.21 -26.09 16.50
C ASN A 62 26.15 -26.50 15.01
N GLY A 63 26.96 -25.90 14.14
CA GLY A 63 27.03 -26.20 12.71
C GLY A 63 26.05 -25.43 11.81
N ALA A 64 25.13 -24.63 12.37
CA ALA A 64 24.15 -23.84 11.62
C ALA A 64 24.34 -22.33 11.86
N ALA A 65 24.29 -21.52 10.81
CA ALA A 65 24.35 -20.07 10.93
C ALA A 65 22.99 -19.46 11.24
N SER A 66 22.99 -18.42 12.08
CA SER A 66 21.83 -17.58 12.37
C SER A 66 21.62 -16.58 11.23
N TRP A 67 21.04 -17.05 10.13
CA TRP A 67 20.65 -16.22 9.00
C TRP A 67 19.42 -15.39 9.37
N VAL A 68 19.54 -14.07 9.29
CA VAL A 68 18.46 -13.13 9.55
C VAL A 68 18.00 -12.52 8.21
N PRO A 69 16.70 -12.56 7.90
CA PRO A 69 16.16 -11.89 6.72
C PRO A 69 16.44 -10.40 6.77
N PHE A 70 16.91 -9.85 5.66
CA PHE A 70 17.27 -8.45 5.53
C PHE A 70 16.21 -7.68 4.74
N GLN A 71 15.88 -8.15 3.53
CA GLN A 71 14.91 -7.50 2.65
C GLN A 71 14.30 -8.52 1.70
N ASN A 72 13.01 -8.36 1.39
CA ASN A 72 12.35 -9.10 0.32
C ASN A 72 12.21 -8.24 -0.94
N TYR A 73 12.21 -8.92 -2.08
CA TYR A 73 11.92 -8.36 -3.40
C TYR A 73 10.90 -9.25 -4.08
N TYR A 74 9.80 -8.65 -4.55
CA TYR A 74 8.94 -9.33 -5.51
C TYR A 74 9.72 -9.63 -6.79
N THR A 75 9.65 -10.87 -7.25
CA THR A 75 10.23 -11.24 -8.53
C THR A 75 9.10 -11.36 -9.53
N THR A 76 9.10 -10.46 -10.51
CA THR A 76 8.23 -10.46 -11.71
C THR A 76 8.95 -11.00 -12.95
N ASN A 77 10.26 -11.19 -12.84
CA ASN A 77 11.16 -11.76 -13.84
C ASN A 77 12.10 -12.77 -13.18
N SER A 78 12.72 -13.64 -13.98
CA SER A 78 13.69 -14.61 -13.48
C SER A 78 15.02 -13.97 -13.03
N ALA A 79 15.34 -12.78 -13.53
CA ALA A 79 16.49 -12.01 -13.11
C ALA A 79 16.07 -10.75 -12.34
N GLY A 80 16.91 -10.31 -11.42
CA GLY A 80 16.65 -9.12 -10.62
C GLY A 80 17.88 -8.63 -9.87
N THR A 81 17.74 -7.49 -9.23
CA THR A 81 18.79 -6.85 -8.43
C THR A 81 18.23 -6.35 -7.12
N GLY A 82 19.06 -6.40 -6.08
CA GLY A 82 18.76 -5.84 -4.77
C GLY A 82 19.95 -5.06 -4.23
N ARG A 83 19.70 -4.28 -3.18
CA ARG A 83 20.71 -3.57 -2.43
C ARG A 83 20.57 -3.83 -0.94
N PHE A 84 21.67 -3.72 -0.22
CA PHE A 84 21.72 -3.77 1.23
C PHE A 84 22.89 -2.89 1.72
N PRO A 85 22.77 -2.26 2.90
CA PRO A 85 23.87 -1.53 3.51
C PRO A 85 24.98 -2.49 3.94
N LEU A 86 26.22 -2.02 3.83
CA LEU A 86 27.37 -2.73 4.38
C LEU A 86 27.61 -2.26 5.81
N TRP A 87 27.85 -3.20 6.72
CA TRP A 87 28.19 -2.91 8.10
C TRP A 87 29.66 -3.21 8.38
N PRO A 88 30.27 -2.55 9.37
CA PRO A 88 31.59 -2.93 9.85
C PRO A 88 31.63 -4.40 10.29
N GLY A 89 32.75 -5.08 10.01
CA GLY A 89 32.95 -6.49 10.35
C GLY A 89 32.69 -7.46 9.20
N ASN A 90 32.80 -8.76 9.51
CA ASN A 90 32.54 -9.82 8.53
C ASN A 90 31.06 -10.17 8.52
N HIS A 91 30.41 -9.92 7.38
CA HIS A 91 29.01 -10.28 7.13
C HIS A 91 28.92 -11.20 5.92
N PHE A 92 28.05 -12.18 6.02
CA PHE A 92 27.77 -13.16 4.98
C PHE A 92 26.37 -12.93 4.46
N PHE A 93 26.18 -13.06 3.15
CA PHE A 93 24.90 -12.86 2.50
C PHE A 93 24.53 -14.07 1.67
N ARG A 94 23.24 -14.39 1.65
CA ARG A 94 22.66 -15.41 0.78
C ARG A 94 21.33 -14.96 0.23
N LEU A 95 20.91 -15.59 -0.85
CA LEU A 95 19.58 -15.41 -1.41
C LEU A 95 18.73 -16.65 -1.19
N ARG A 96 17.46 -16.42 -0.83
CA ARG A 96 16.41 -17.43 -0.82
C ARG A 96 15.30 -17.01 -1.77
N ALA A 97 14.89 -17.90 -2.67
CA ALA A 97 13.74 -17.67 -3.54
C ALA A 97 12.59 -18.62 -3.19
N VAL A 98 11.38 -18.06 -3.02
CA VAL A 98 10.13 -18.80 -2.84
C VAL A 98 9.20 -18.56 -4.04
N ASN A 99 8.50 -19.61 -4.45
CA ASN A 99 7.55 -19.56 -5.57
C ASN A 99 6.16 -19.21 -5.04
N ILE A 100 5.49 -18.25 -5.65
CA ILE A 100 4.11 -17.86 -5.32
C ILE A 100 3.20 -17.87 -6.55
N SER A 101 3.63 -18.48 -7.66
CA SER A 101 2.78 -18.69 -8.82
C SER A 101 1.52 -19.49 -8.45
N SER A 102 0.42 -19.32 -9.19
CA SER A 102 -0.86 -20.01 -8.91
C SER A 102 -0.76 -21.53 -8.86
N ASN A 103 0.17 -22.10 -9.61
CA ASN A 103 0.42 -23.54 -9.62
C ASN A 103 1.47 -23.99 -8.60
N ALA A 104 2.04 -23.07 -7.80
CA ALA A 104 2.99 -23.42 -6.77
C ALA A 104 2.26 -24.10 -5.59
N PRO A 105 2.75 -25.26 -5.12
CA PRO A 105 2.32 -25.78 -3.83
C PRO A 105 2.55 -24.70 -2.76
N GLN A 106 1.53 -24.43 -1.94
CA GLN A 106 1.61 -23.46 -0.84
C GLN A 106 1.88 -22.01 -1.27
N ALA A 107 1.44 -21.59 -2.47
CA ALA A 107 1.63 -20.22 -2.98
C ALA A 107 1.23 -19.14 -1.96
N TYR A 108 0.04 -19.26 -1.37
CA TYR A 108 -0.44 -18.33 -0.35
C TYR A 108 0.41 -18.34 0.92
N THR A 109 0.76 -19.52 1.43
CA THR A 109 1.65 -19.65 2.60
C THR A 109 3.01 -19.01 2.35
N ASN A 110 3.57 -19.16 1.15
CA ASN A 110 4.83 -18.51 0.77
C ASN A 110 4.70 -16.98 0.72
N LEU A 111 3.57 -16.47 0.24
CA LEU A 111 3.27 -15.03 0.28
C LEU A 111 3.19 -14.53 1.72
N VAL A 112 2.41 -15.19 2.58
CA VAL A 112 2.27 -14.85 4.00
C VAL A 112 3.62 -14.84 4.72
N GLN A 113 4.45 -15.87 4.48
CA GLN A 113 5.80 -15.95 5.04
C GLN A 113 6.79 -14.93 4.44
N SER A 114 6.38 -14.12 3.48
CA SER A 114 7.19 -13.01 2.94
C SER A 114 6.89 -11.68 3.63
N TYR A 115 5.97 -11.67 4.59
CA TYR A 115 5.63 -10.51 5.39
C TYR A 115 5.96 -10.74 6.87
N GLY A 116 6.09 -9.63 7.59
CA GLY A 116 6.63 -9.56 8.94
C GLY A 116 5.65 -8.94 9.92
N LEU A 117 6.11 -7.93 10.65
CA LEU A 117 5.32 -7.34 11.72
C LEU A 117 4.25 -6.39 11.18
N LEU A 118 3.16 -6.29 11.93
CA LEU A 118 2.18 -5.22 11.81
C LEU A 118 2.55 -4.09 12.77
N HIS A 119 2.46 -2.84 12.31
CA HIS A 119 2.78 -1.65 13.10
C HIS A 119 1.81 -0.50 12.81
N THR A 120 1.48 0.28 13.83
CA THR A 120 0.98 1.64 13.68
C THR A 120 2.13 2.57 13.29
N ILE A 121 1.96 3.29 12.18
CA ILE A 121 2.93 4.26 11.66
C ILE A 121 2.45 5.70 11.80
N ALA A 122 1.16 5.93 11.99
CA ALA A 122 0.59 7.23 12.36
C ALA A 122 -0.78 7.06 13.02
N GLY A 123 -1.14 8.02 13.86
CA GLY A 123 -2.40 7.98 14.60
C GLY A 123 -2.23 7.36 15.98
N ASN A 124 -2.79 8.02 16.99
CA ASN A 124 -2.82 7.55 18.37
C ASN A 124 -4.21 7.00 18.78
N GLY A 125 -5.20 7.03 17.90
CA GLY A 125 -6.57 6.59 18.18
C GLY A 125 -7.43 7.54 19.00
N ASP A 126 -6.85 8.67 19.45
CA ASP A 126 -7.58 9.70 20.18
C ASP A 126 -8.35 10.57 19.19
N ALA A 127 -9.38 9.99 18.60
CA ALA A 127 -10.49 10.82 18.13
C ALA A 127 -11.09 11.42 19.41
N GLY A 128 -10.90 12.72 19.64
CA GLY A 128 -11.40 13.44 20.83
C GLY A 128 -12.94 13.43 20.98
N TYR A 129 -13.55 12.25 21.04
CA TYR A 129 -14.92 11.94 20.64
C TYR A 129 -15.60 11.01 21.65
N SER A 130 -15.81 11.50 22.86
CA SER A 130 -16.82 10.94 23.78
C SER A 130 -17.91 11.96 24.11
N GLN A 131 -18.33 12.81 23.16
CA GLN A 131 -19.46 13.74 23.34
C GLN A 131 -20.32 13.85 22.06
N PRO A 132 -21.62 13.45 22.11
CA PRO A 132 -22.57 13.70 21.02
C PRO A 132 -22.82 15.19 20.81
N GLY A 133 -22.97 15.62 19.55
CA GLY A 133 -23.42 16.99 19.21
C GLY A 133 -22.32 18.05 19.07
N LYS A 134 -21.05 17.65 18.94
CA LYS A 134 -19.97 18.56 18.57
C LYS A 134 -19.59 18.41 17.09
N ASP A 135 -20.14 19.33 16.29
CA ASP A 135 -19.62 19.69 14.98
C ASP A 135 -18.43 20.66 15.24
N VAL A 136 -17.18 20.19 15.15
CA VAL A 136 -16.00 21.08 15.26
C VAL A 136 -14.83 20.56 14.43
N THR A 137 -14.38 21.43 13.56
CA THR A 137 -13.32 21.31 12.56
C THR A 137 -11.91 21.27 13.18
N ASN A 138 -11.00 20.54 12.52
CA ASN A 138 -9.53 20.59 12.60
C ASN A 138 -8.85 20.38 13.98
N TYR A 139 -8.63 19.10 14.31
CA TYR A 139 -7.96 18.63 15.53
C TYR A 139 -6.42 18.62 15.46
N TRP A 140 -5.84 19.14 14.38
CA TRP A 140 -4.38 19.22 14.28
C TRP A 140 -3.83 20.17 15.34
N GLN A 141 -2.94 19.67 16.18
CA GLN A 141 -2.25 20.48 17.17
C GLN A 141 -0.86 20.87 16.65
N PRO A 142 -0.43 22.13 16.85
CA PRO A 142 0.93 22.53 16.50
C PRO A 142 2.04 21.66 17.13
N SER A 143 1.75 21.00 18.26
CA SER A 143 2.66 20.05 18.93
C SER A 143 2.92 18.77 18.14
N PHE A 144 2.09 18.42 17.15
CA PHE A 144 2.29 17.26 16.29
C PHE A 144 3.32 17.52 15.18
N GLU A 145 3.49 18.78 14.76
CA GLU A 145 4.37 19.14 13.65
C GLU A 145 5.83 18.79 13.96
N GLY A 146 6.42 17.89 13.18
CA GLY A 146 7.75 17.33 13.40
C GLY A 146 7.86 16.37 14.59
N GLY A 147 6.75 16.07 15.27
CA GLY A 147 6.65 15.07 16.33
C GLY A 147 6.53 13.65 15.79
N TYR A 148 6.56 12.65 16.67
CA TYR A 148 6.31 11.26 16.29
C TYR A 148 4.88 11.08 15.76
N ALA A 149 4.75 10.48 14.59
CA ALA A 149 3.47 10.30 13.90
C ALA A 149 2.46 9.45 14.70
N THR A 150 2.96 8.50 15.51
CA THR A 150 2.14 7.65 16.38
C THR A 150 1.55 8.39 17.59
N ASN A 151 1.98 9.64 17.85
CA ASN A 151 1.42 10.49 18.89
C ASN A 151 0.36 11.46 18.35
N ALA A 152 0.26 11.62 17.02
CA ALA A 152 -0.68 12.55 16.41
C ALA A 152 -2.10 11.97 16.42
N ALA A 153 -3.08 12.81 16.77
CA ALA A 153 -4.49 12.50 16.62
C ALA A 153 -4.92 12.83 15.18
N LEU A 154 -5.15 11.80 14.36
CA LEU A 154 -5.63 11.97 12.99
C LEU A 154 -7.15 12.14 12.96
N SER A 155 -7.65 12.92 12.00
CA SER A 155 -9.06 13.34 11.90
C SER A 155 -9.77 12.67 10.73
N ARG A 156 -10.07 11.37 10.89
CA ARG A 156 -10.72 10.52 9.86
C ARG A 156 -9.86 10.44 8.57
N PRO A 157 -8.63 9.91 8.64
CA PRO A 157 -7.83 9.64 7.46
C PRO A 157 -8.56 8.65 6.54
N HIS A 158 -8.49 8.89 5.23
CA HIS A 158 -9.21 8.07 4.25
C HIS A 158 -8.26 7.28 3.34
N PHE A 159 -7.09 7.83 3.04
CA PHE A 159 -6.12 7.21 2.15
C PHE A 159 -4.70 7.51 2.58
N ALA A 160 -3.81 6.54 2.41
CA ALA A 160 -2.38 6.72 2.59
C ALA A 160 -1.60 5.98 1.49
N MET A 161 -0.51 6.58 1.02
CA MET A 161 0.34 6.03 -0.04
C MET A 161 1.77 6.56 0.10
N ALA A 162 2.75 5.72 -0.21
CA ALA A 162 4.15 6.10 -0.11
C ALA A 162 4.77 6.59 -1.44
N ASP A 163 5.81 7.41 -1.34
CA ASP A 163 6.73 7.72 -2.44
C ASP A 163 7.87 6.67 -2.55
N ASN A 164 8.79 6.83 -3.52
CA ASN A 164 9.93 5.91 -3.64
C ASN A 164 11.01 6.10 -2.55
N ALA A 165 10.91 7.16 -1.76
CA ALA A 165 11.76 7.38 -0.59
C ALA A 165 11.14 6.79 0.69
N SER A 166 10.05 6.03 0.55
CA SER A 166 9.31 5.39 1.65
C SER A 166 8.73 6.39 2.66
N ASN A 167 8.52 7.64 2.27
CA ASN A 167 7.68 8.55 3.04
C ASN A 167 6.21 8.22 2.77
N VAL A 168 5.38 8.20 3.80
CA VAL A 168 3.95 7.91 3.68
C VAL A 168 3.16 9.21 3.71
N PHE A 169 2.43 9.50 2.63
CA PHE A 169 1.49 10.62 2.60
C PHE A 169 0.11 10.14 3.02
N ILE A 170 -0.58 10.95 3.81
CA ILE A 170 -1.89 10.65 4.39
C ILE A 170 -2.80 11.82 4.03
N VAL A 171 -3.97 11.52 3.44
CA VAL A 171 -5.03 12.52 3.33
C VAL A 171 -5.93 12.41 4.55
N ASP A 172 -5.82 13.44 5.40
CA ASP A 172 -6.55 13.51 6.66
C ASP A 172 -7.80 14.37 6.47
N LYS A 173 -8.93 13.70 6.25
CA LYS A 173 -10.10 14.29 5.60
C LYS A 173 -10.68 15.46 6.40
N ASP A 174 -10.91 15.25 7.68
CA ASP A 174 -11.54 16.25 8.55
C ASP A 174 -10.50 17.15 9.24
N SER A 175 -9.21 16.92 8.93
CA SER A 175 -8.12 17.86 9.16
C SER A 175 -7.83 18.78 7.96
N ASP A 176 -8.62 18.73 6.88
CA ASP A 176 -8.46 19.59 5.69
C ASP A 176 -7.00 19.67 5.17
N ALA A 177 -6.24 18.59 5.30
CA ALA A 177 -4.80 18.58 5.07
C ALA A 177 -4.28 17.28 4.46
N VAL A 178 -3.10 17.37 3.83
CA VAL A 178 -2.26 16.23 3.49
C VAL A 178 -1.06 16.26 4.43
N LEU A 179 -0.86 15.14 5.12
CA LEU A 179 0.22 14.91 6.06
C LEU A 179 1.28 14.00 5.41
N LYS A 180 2.52 14.09 5.87
CA LYS A 180 3.63 13.25 5.45
C LYS A 180 4.31 12.66 6.67
N VAL A 181 4.42 11.34 6.71
CA VAL A 181 5.26 10.61 7.67
C VAL A 181 6.59 10.30 7.01
N THR A 182 7.67 10.82 7.59
CA THR A 182 9.04 10.56 7.13
C THR A 182 9.55 9.22 7.65
N THR A 183 10.63 8.71 7.05
CA THR A 183 11.20 7.40 7.40
C THR A 183 11.79 7.33 8.82
N ASP A 184 12.01 8.46 9.48
CA ASP A 184 12.36 8.55 10.91
C ASP A 184 11.13 8.56 11.84
N GLY A 185 9.93 8.37 11.29
CA GLY A 185 8.68 8.25 12.04
C GLY A 185 8.06 9.58 12.47
N ARG A 186 8.51 10.71 11.90
CA ARG A 186 7.95 12.04 12.18
C ARG A 186 6.84 12.41 11.21
N ILE A 187 5.89 13.22 11.67
CA ILE A 187 4.76 13.71 10.86
C ILE A 187 4.87 15.20 10.57
N HIS A 188 4.51 15.58 9.35
CA HIS A 188 4.57 16.95 8.86
C HIS A 188 3.34 17.30 8.03
N THR A 189 2.82 18.51 8.16
CA THR A 189 1.84 19.03 7.20
C THR A 189 2.54 19.46 5.92
N VAL A 190 2.12 18.88 4.79
CA VAL A 190 2.70 19.19 3.46
C VAL A 190 1.73 19.90 2.53
N ALA A 191 0.43 19.86 2.82
CA ALA A 191 -0.56 20.70 2.16
C ALA A 191 -1.79 20.91 3.03
N GLY A 192 -2.50 22.01 2.80
CA GLY A 192 -3.65 22.38 3.62
C GLY A 192 -3.27 23.28 4.78
N THR A 193 -4.27 23.96 5.32
CA THR A 193 -4.12 24.93 6.42
C THR A 193 -4.71 24.43 7.73
N HIS A 194 -5.22 23.19 7.77
CA HIS A 194 -6.08 22.71 8.86
C HIS A 194 -7.25 23.66 9.12
N ALA A 195 -7.82 24.21 8.05
CA ALA A 195 -9.01 25.03 8.11
C ALA A 195 -9.76 24.84 6.80
N ILE A 196 -11.05 24.55 6.90
CA ILE A 196 -11.92 24.45 5.74
C ILE A 196 -11.87 25.75 4.92
N GLY A 197 -11.63 25.62 3.63
CA GLY A 197 -11.61 26.77 2.73
C GLY A 197 -11.31 26.39 1.30
N ASN A 198 -11.13 27.41 0.46
CA ASN A 198 -10.81 27.26 -0.96
C ASN A 198 -9.64 28.17 -1.31
N GLY A 199 -8.42 27.63 -1.19
CA GLY A 199 -7.20 28.32 -1.54
C GLY A 199 -7.06 28.55 -3.05
N PRO A 200 -6.08 29.38 -3.47
CA PRO A 200 -5.89 29.80 -4.85
C PRO A 200 -5.62 28.60 -5.79
N ASP A 201 -5.93 28.80 -7.08
CA ASP A 201 -5.66 27.81 -8.13
C ASP A 201 -4.25 27.90 -8.71
N THR A 202 -3.60 29.05 -8.53
CA THR A 202 -2.23 29.33 -8.97
C THR A 202 -1.19 28.78 -8.01
N SER A 203 0.03 28.59 -8.51
CA SER A 203 1.14 28.04 -7.74
C SER A 203 1.37 28.84 -6.45
N THR A 204 1.11 28.19 -5.32
CA THR A 204 1.18 28.77 -3.97
C THR A 204 1.80 27.74 -3.04
N LEU A 205 2.51 28.17 -1.99
CA LEU A 205 3.02 27.25 -0.97
C LEU A 205 1.85 26.40 -0.44
N ALA A 206 1.98 25.08 -0.49
CA ALA A 206 0.87 24.17 -0.30
C ALA A 206 0.25 24.23 1.10
N THR A 207 1.05 24.55 2.11
CA THR A 207 0.61 24.78 3.49
C THR A 207 -0.18 26.08 3.69
N ASN A 208 -0.26 26.93 2.66
CA ASN A 208 -1.11 28.14 2.63
C ASN A 208 -2.39 27.94 1.79
N VAL A 209 -2.55 26.79 1.13
CA VAL A 209 -3.73 26.50 0.31
C VAL A 209 -4.78 25.82 1.17
N ALA A 210 -5.79 26.57 1.61
CA ALA A 210 -6.94 26.00 2.32
C ALA A 210 -7.68 25.00 1.41
N MET A 211 -7.99 23.82 1.95
CA MET A 211 -8.74 22.78 1.27
C MET A 211 -10.06 22.53 2.02
N ASN A 212 -10.95 21.75 1.43
CA ASN A 212 -12.23 21.42 2.02
C ASN A 212 -12.51 19.92 1.79
N THR A 213 -12.43 19.13 2.86
CA THR A 213 -12.64 17.68 2.85
C THR A 213 -11.81 16.95 1.78
N PRO A 214 -10.47 17.09 1.79
CA PRO A 214 -9.62 16.30 0.91
C PRO A 214 -9.80 14.80 1.21
N ASN A 215 -9.83 13.94 0.21
CA ASN A 215 -10.30 12.55 0.43
C ASN A 215 -9.56 11.47 -0.38
N GLY A 216 -9.46 11.62 -1.70
CA GLY A 216 -8.66 10.75 -2.56
C GLY A 216 -7.22 11.24 -2.69
N LEU A 217 -6.26 10.31 -2.74
CA LEU A 217 -4.83 10.60 -2.79
C LEU A 217 -4.14 9.76 -3.88
N TRP A 218 -3.21 10.36 -4.61
CA TRP A 218 -2.31 9.65 -5.53
C TRP A 218 -0.89 10.22 -5.42
N VAL A 219 0.08 9.37 -5.10
CA VAL A 219 1.48 9.77 -4.89
C VAL A 219 2.33 9.16 -5.99
N ARG A 220 3.17 9.97 -6.63
CA ARG A 220 4.17 9.50 -7.58
C ARG A 220 5.44 9.11 -6.86
N GLY A 221 6.22 8.23 -7.50
CA GLY A 221 7.51 7.80 -6.98
C GLY A 221 8.51 8.94 -6.74
N ASP A 222 8.38 10.07 -7.44
CA ASP A 222 9.22 11.27 -7.23
C ASP A 222 8.78 12.14 -6.04
N GLY A 223 7.64 11.85 -5.41
CA GLY A 223 7.06 12.64 -4.33
C GLY A 223 6.05 13.69 -4.77
N THR A 224 5.70 13.77 -6.07
CA THR A 224 4.55 14.58 -6.52
C THR A 224 3.25 13.97 -6.01
N VAL A 225 2.40 14.79 -5.40
CA VAL A 225 1.14 14.34 -4.79
C VAL A 225 -0.05 14.96 -5.50
N TYR A 226 -1.12 14.19 -5.67
CA TYR A 226 -2.41 14.65 -6.15
C TYR A 226 -3.47 14.35 -5.11
N VAL A 227 -4.38 15.28 -4.90
CA VAL A 227 -5.45 15.16 -3.90
C VAL A 227 -6.79 15.57 -4.50
N LEU A 228 -7.83 14.80 -4.18
CA LEU A 228 -9.21 15.20 -4.42
C LEU A 228 -9.64 16.13 -3.29
N ASP A 229 -9.67 17.43 -3.57
CA ASP A 229 -10.21 18.47 -2.71
C ASP A 229 -11.73 18.54 -2.95
N THR A 230 -12.45 17.55 -2.37
CA THR A 230 -13.80 17.20 -2.81
C THR A 230 -14.82 18.30 -2.55
N GLY A 231 -14.74 18.98 -1.40
CA GLY A 231 -15.61 20.11 -1.08
C GLY A 231 -15.41 21.33 -1.98
N ASN A 232 -14.28 21.42 -2.68
CA ASN A 232 -14.01 22.47 -3.67
C ASN A 232 -14.16 22.01 -5.12
N ASN A 233 -14.46 20.73 -5.35
CA ASN A 233 -14.58 20.11 -6.68
C ASN A 233 -13.28 20.16 -7.51
N LYS A 234 -12.12 20.11 -6.85
CA LYS A 234 -10.82 20.26 -7.48
C LYS A 234 -9.97 19.01 -7.35
N VAL A 235 -9.15 18.77 -8.37
CA VAL A 235 -7.96 17.92 -8.23
C VAL A 235 -6.77 18.84 -8.09
N ARG A 236 -6.12 18.82 -6.93
CA ARG A 236 -4.95 19.66 -6.64
C ARG A 236 -3.68 18.83 -6.85
N ARG A 237 -2.62 19.49 -7.31
CA ARG A 237 -1.28 18.92 -7.53
C ARG A 237 -0.30 19.63 -6.59
N LEU A 238 0.39 18.88 -5.75
CA LEU A 238 1.52 19.30 -4.92
C LEU A 238 2.81 18.80 -5.58
N ASP A 239 3.72 19.71 -5.92
CA ASP A 239 5.03 19.36 -6.42
C ASP A 239 6.08 19.12 -5.31
N THR A 240 7.26 18.66 -5.72
CA THR A 240 8.37 18.34 -4.83
C THR A 240 9.04 19.57 -4.21
N ASN A 241 8.70 20.78 -4.65
CA ASN A 241 9.15 22.04 -4.05
C ASN A 241 8.16 22.55 -3.00
N GLY A 242 7.11 21.81 -2.68
CA GLY A 242 6.08 22.22 -1.73
C GLY A 242 5.06 23.20 -2.31
N MET A 243 4.98 23.33 -3.64
CA MET A 243 4.03 24.23 -4.29
C MET A 243 2.79 23.46 -4.75
N MET A 244 1.62 23.99 -4.43
CA MET A 244 0.32 23.46 -4.86
C MET A 244 -0.29 24.30 -5.98
N THR A 245 -0.86 23.62 -6.97
CA THR A 245 -1.69 24.19 -8.05
C THR A 245 -2.97 23.38 -8.22
N THR A 246 -3.98 23.95 -8.87
CA THR A 246 -5.15 23.17 -9.33
C THR A 246 -4.85 22.55 -10.68
N LEU A 247 -4.94 21.22 -10.78
CA LEU A 247 -4.78 20.50 -12.04
C LEU A 247 -6.03 20.69 -12.92
N PHE A 248 -7.22 20.52 -12.34
CA PHE A 248 -8.49 20.89 -12.95
C PHE A 248 -9.59 21.01 -11.88
N THR A 249 -10.69 21.67 -12.27
CA THR A 249 -11.95 21.74 -11.53
C THR A 249 -13.03 20.99 -12.31
N ASP A 250 -13.83 20.17 -11.63
CA ASP A 250 -15.00 19.53 -12.25
C ASP A 250 -16.23 20.41 -12.04
N SER A 251 -16.79 20.94 -13.13
CA SER A 251 -17.96 21.80 -13.09
C SER A 251 -19.25 21.10 -12.65
N LYS A 252 -19.30 19.76 -12.68
CA LYS A 252 -20.43 18.98 -12.13
C LYS A 252 -20.26 18.64 -10.65
N GLY A 253 -19.11 18.96 -10.06
CA GLY A 253 -18.79 18.64 -8.67
C GLY A 253 -18.01 17.33 -8.47
N ILE A 254 -17.40 17.19 -7.28
CA ILE A 254 -16.74 15.97 -6.80
C ILE A 254 -17.34 15.60 -5.43
N HIS A 255 -18.26 14.65 -5.39
CA HIS A 255 -19.03 14.35 -4.18
C HIS A 255 -18.42 13.20 -3.38
N GLY A 256 -17.60 13.46 -2.35
CA GLY A 256 -17.10 12.41 -1.44
C GLY A 256 -16.21 11.34 -2.07
N GLY A 257 -15.60 11.64 -3.24
CA GLY A 257 -14.74 10.72 -3.98
C GLY A 257 -13.51 10.23 -3.22
N ARG A 258 -13.27 8.90 -3.23
CA ARG A 258 -12.16 8.25 -2.51
C ARG A 258 -11.04 7.74 -3.43
N GLY A 259 -11.38 7.22 -4.61
CA GLY A 259 -10.40 6.78 -5.59
C GLY A 259 -9.87 7.91 -6.45
N LEU A 260 -8.55 7.97 -6.63
CA LEU A 260 -7.86 8.89 -7.52
C LEU A 260 -6.69 8.18 -8.19
N TRP A 261 -6.53 8.37 -9.49
CA TRP A 261 -5.37 7.91 -10.24
C TRP A 261 -4.97 8.95 -11.27
N VAL A 262 -3.68 9.29 -11.34
CA VAL A 262 -3.14 10.27 -12.28
C VAL A 262 -2.03 9.63 -13.11
N LYS A 263 -2.20 9.63 -14.44
CA LYS A 263 -1.17 9.15 -15.37
C LYS A 263 0.12 9.97 -15.21
N ASN A 264 1.28 9.35 -15.39
CA ASN A 264 2.59 9.99 -15.15
C ASN A 264 2.83 11.28 -15.95
N ASP A 265 2.24 11.42 -17.14
CA ASP A 265 2.35 12.61 -17.99
C ASP A 265 1.25 13.66 -17.70
N GLU A 266 0.41 13.44 -16.70
CA GLU A 266 -0.73 14.30 -16.31
C GLU A 266 -1.74 14.53 -17.46
N SER A 267 -1.76 13.66 -18.47
CA SER A 267 -2.70 13.77 -19.60
C SER A 267 -4.07 13.17 -19.30
N LEU A 268 -4.16 12.31 -18.28
CA LEU A 268 -5.33 11.51 -17.95
C LEU A 268 -5.44 11.34 -16.43
N VAL A 269 -6.64 11.58 -15.90
CA VAL A 269 -7.00 11.34 -14.50
C VAL A 269 -8.28 10.52 -14.45
N TYR A 270 -8.31 9.50 -13.61
CA TYR A 270 -9.54 8.86 -13.17
C TYR A 270 -9.79 9.25 -11.72
N TYR A 271 -11.05 9.49 -11.37
CA TYR A 271 -11.42 9.88 -10.02
C TYR A 271 -12.85 9.45 -9.69
N ALA A 272 -13.07 9.12 -8.43
CA ALA A 272 -14.38 8.85 -7.89
C ALA A 272 -15.11 10.16 -7.58
N SER A 273 -16.42 10.19 -7.76
CA SER A 273 -17.30 11.27 -7.31
C SER A 273 -18.69 10.70 -7.01
N GLY A 274 -18.94 10.39 -5.76
CA GLY A 274 -20.20 9.83 -5.29
C GLY A 274 -20.44 8.46 -5.92
N SER A 275 -21.49 8.36 -6.72
CA SER A 275 -21.83 7.16 -7.49
C SER A 275 -21.20 7.10 -8.87
N ASP A 276 -20.35 8.07 -9.23
CA ASP A 276 -19.71 8.17 -10.55
C ASP A 276 -18.23 7.82 -10.49
N LEU A 277 -17.79 6.99 -11.44
CA LEU A 277 -16.40 6.90 -11.85
C LEU A 277 -16.19 7.86 -13.03
N ARG A 278 -15.32 8.85 -12.84
CA ARG A 278 -15.12 9.95 -13.78
C ARG A 278 -13.71 9.95 -14.35
N ARG A 279 -13.58 10.59 -15.52
CA ARG A 279 -12.35 10.73 -16.27
C ARG A 279 -12.14 12.19 -16.62
N TRP A 280 -10.91 12.67 -16.49
CA TRP A 280 -10.48 13.95 -17.06
C TRP A 280 -9.32 13.72 -18.02
N THR A 281 -9.32 14.43 -19.15
CA THR A 281 -8.17 14.49 -20.05
C THR A 281 -7.72 15.92 -20.30
N ARG A 282 -6.40 16.10 -20.42
CA ARG A 282 -5.82 17.39 -20.81
C ARG A 282 -6.35 17.80 -22.19
N GLY A 283 -7.00 18.96 -22.27
CA GLY A 283 -7.65 19.48 -23.49
C GLY A 283 -9.03 18.91 -23.79
N GLY A 284 -9.43 17.77 -23.19
CA GLY A 284 -10.75 17.16 -23.37
C GLY A 284 -11.73 17.40 -22.21
N GLY A 285 -11.25 17.80 -21.03
CA GLY A 285 -12.09 18.07 -19.87
C GLY A 285 -12.62 16.81 -19.20
N THR A 286 -13.69 16.96 -18.42
CA THR A 286 -14.28 15.91 -17.56
C THR A 286 -15.40 15.14 -18.26
N LEU A 287 -15.46 13.83 -18.04
CA LEU A 287 -16.49 12.91 -18.53
C LEU A 287 -16.86 11.90 -17.41
N THR A 288 -18.14 11.57 -17.26
CA THR A 288 -18.57 10.40 -16.49
C THR A 288 -18.28 9.14 -17.30
N LEU A 289 -17.40 8.26 -16.81
CA LEU A 289 -17.04 7.01 -17.46
C LEU A 289 -18.03 5.89 -17.13
N ASN A 290 -18.38 5.76 -15.85
CA ASN A 290 -19.38 4.83 -15.36
C ASN A 290 -20.11 5.46 -14.17
N GLN A 291 -21.33 5.04 -13.90
CA GLN A 291 -22.23 5.64 -12.90
C GLN A 291 -23.02 4.55 -12.18
N GLN A 292 -23.83 4.93 -11.18
CA GLN A 292 -24.65 4.01 -10.39
C GLN A 292 -23.82 3.00 -9.59
N PHE A 293 -22.73 3.46 -8.99
CA PHE A 293 -22.18 2.80 -7.80
C PHE A 293 -23.01 3.19 -6.58
N ASN A 294 -23.21 2.29 -5.63
CA ASN A 294 -23.94 2.59 -4.40
C ASN A 294 -23.09 3.43 -3.43
N ASP A 295 -21.81 3.09 -3.27
CA ASP A 295 -20.81 3.90 -2.58
C ASP A 295 -19.42 3.59 -3.17
N LEU A 296 -19.02 4.33 -4.21
CA LEU A 296 -17.75 4.10 -4.90
C LEU A 296 -16.57 4.29 -3.94
N GLY A 297 -15.81 3.22 -3.75
CA GLY A 297 -14.60 3.21 -2.95
C GLY A 297 -13.38 3.65 -3.75
N THR A 298 -12.29 2.90 -3.56
CA THR A 298 -11.02 3.11 -4.26
C THR A 298 -10.98 2.26 -5.53
N PHE A 299 -9.99 2.53 -6.39
CA PHE A 299 -9.78 1.74 -7.59
C PHE A 299 -8.31 1.72 -7.99
N VAL A 300 -7.95 0.73 -8.80
CA VAL A 300 -6.63 0.65 -9.46
C VAL A 300 -6.79 0.48 -10.96
N ILE A 301 -5.79 0.94 -11.72
CA ILE A 301 -5.72 0.75 -13.17
C ILE A 301 -4.92 -0.50 -13.48
N SER A 302 -5.52 -1.43 -14.21
CA SER A 302 -4.94 -2.71 -14.63
C SER A 302 -5.07 -2.83 -16.15
N GLY A 303 -4.04 -2.38 -16.87
CA GLY A 303 -4.04 -2.34 -18.33
C GLY A 303 -5.16 -1.45 -18.89
N SER A 304 -6.07 -2.04 -19.66
CA SER A 304 -7.24 -1.36 -20.25
C SER A 304 -8.46 -1.34 -19.34
N ASN A 305 -8.30 -1.69 -18.06
CA ASN A 305 -9.39 -1.81 -17.11
C ASN A 305 -9.14 -1.02 -15.83
N ILE A 306 -10.22 -0.69 -15.15
CA ILE A 306 -10.27 -0.11 -13.81
C ILE A 306 -10.93 -1.15 -12.91
N ILE A 307 -10.24 -1.51 -11.82
CA ILE A 307 -10.78 -2.39 -10.79
C ILE A 307 -11.34 -1.49 -9.70
N ALA A 308 -12.66 -1.39 -9.58
CA ALA A 308 -13.34 -0.44 -8.72
C ALA A 308 -14.17 -1.16 -7.66
N THR A 309 -14.02 -0.77 -6.39
CA THR A 309 -14.82 -1.31 -5.28
C THR A 309 -16.11 -0.51 -5.11
N ASP A 310 -17.22 -1.19 -4.89
CA ASP A 310 -18.49 -0.59 -4.46
C ASP A 310 -18.80 -1.04 -3.03
N ARG A 311 -18.59 -0.13 -2.08
CA ARG A 311 -18.77 -0.43 -0.66
C ARG A 311 -20.23 -0.63 -0.31
N GLY A 312 -21.14 0.11 -0.95
CA GLY A 312 -22.56 0.06 -0.68
C GLY A 312 -23.23 -1.18 -1.28
N ASP A 313 -22.64 -1.71 -2.35
CA ASP A 313 -23.11 -2.91 -3.03
C ASP A 313 -22.33 -4.17 -2.62
N ASN A 314 -21.27 -4.08 -1.80
CA ASN A 314 -20.41 -5.21 -1.40
C ASN A 314 -19.81 -5.96 -2.60
N THR A 315 -19.46 -5.25 -3.66
CA THR A 315 -18.98 -5.81 -4.93
C THR A 315 -17.72 -5.11 -5.44
N VAL A 316 -16.97 -5.81 -6.29
CA VAL A 316 -15.83 -5.25 -7.04
C VAL A 316 -16.14 -5.38 -8.52
N TRP A 317 -15.97 -4.29 -9.26
CA TRP A 317 -16.30 -4.17 -10.67
C TRP A 317 -15.03 -4.05 -11.51
N LEU A 318 -15.05 -4.73 -12.66
CA LEU A 318 -14.13 -4.47 -13.76
C LEU A 318 -14.78 -3.44 -14.69
N VAL A 319 -14.16 -2.29 -14.90
CA VAL A 319 -14.67 -1.22 -15.78
C VAL A 319 -13.69 -0.95 -16.91
N ALA A 320 -14.13 -1.07 -18.16
CA ALA A 320 -13.26 -0.83 -19.32
C ALA A 320 -12.93 0.67 -19.49
N THR A 321 -11.65 1.02 -19.68
CA THR A 321 -11.19 2.42 -19.72
C THR A 321 -11.63 3.18 -20.98
N ASN A 322 -11.95 2.47 -22.05
CA ASN A 322 -12.28 3.02 -23.37
C ASN A 322 -13.75 3.44 -23.49
N ASN A 323 -14.68 2.68 -22.89
CA ASN A 323 -16.12 2.87 -23.05
C ASN A 323 -16.91 2.83 -21.73
N GLY A 324 -16.26 2.52 -20.60
CA GLY A 324 -16.91 2.51 -19.30
C GLY A 324 -17.85 1.34 -19.05
N ILE A 325 -17.92 0.35 -19.95
CA ILE A 325 -18.70 -0.87 -19.72
C ILE A 325 -18.13 -1.59 -18.51
N ARG A 326 -19.00 -1.96 -17.56
CA ARG A 326 -18.62 -2.69 -16.35
C ARG A 326 -19.14 -4.12 -16.35
N SER A 327 -18.39 -5.02 -15.73
CA SER A 327 -18.79 -6.39 -15.40
C SER A 327 -18.41 -6.70 -13.96
N LEU A 328 -19.22 -7.52 -13.28
CA LEU A 328 -18.92 -7.96 -11.92
C LEU A 328 -17.60 -8.74 -11.93
N LEU A 329 -16.68 -8.39 -11.05
CA LEU A 329 -15.42 -9.10 -10.86
C LEU A 329 -15.50 -10.01 -9.63
N PHE A 330 -15.84 -9.45 -8.47
CA PHE A 330 -15.96 -10.18 -7.20
C PHE A 330 -17.16 -9.68 -6.37
N GLY A 331 -17.60 -10.50 -5.42
CA GLY A 331 -18.68 -10.16 -4.49
C GLY A 331 -20.06 -10.59 -4.97
N ASN A 332 -20.90 -11.03 -4.04
CA ASN A 332 -22.28 -11.46 -4.30
C ASN A 332 -23.35 -10.49 -3.74
N GLY A 333 -22.94 -9.32 -3.24
CA GLY A 333 -23.83 -8.34 -2.61
C GLY A 333 -24.15 -8.58 -1.14
N GLY A 334 -23.82 -9.76 -0.61
CA GLY A 334 -24.10 -10.14 0.78
C GLY A 334 -23.19 -9.45 1.80
N THR A 335 -23.57 -9.58 3.07
CA THR A 335 -22.96 -8.90 4.22
C THR A 335 -22.26 -9.86 5.19
N ASN A 336 -22.08 -11.13 4.79
CA ASN A 336 -21.33 -12.09 5.60
C ASN A 336 -19.83 -11.79 5.57
N LEU A 337 -19.13 -12.16 6.64
CA LEU A 337 -17.66 -12.14 6.66
C LEU A 337 -17.09 -13.15 5.67
N VAL A 338 -15.90 -12.85 5.15
CA VAL A 338 -15.22 -13.74 4.22
C VAL A 338 -14.69 -14.96 4.96
N MET A 339 -14.97 -16.12 4.40
CA MET A 339 -14.35 -17.39 4.79
C MET A 339 -13.15 -17.66 3.89
N ASP A 340 -12.01 -17.93 4.50
CA ASP A 340 -10.75 -18.26 3.84
C ASP A 340 -10.90 -19.46 2.88
N GLY A 341 -10.23 -19.38 1.72
CA GLY A 341 -10.20 -20.46 0.72
C GLY A 341 -11.43 -20.56 -0.18
N THR A 342 -12.38 -19.62 -0.09
CA THR A 342 -13.58 -19.61 -0.95
C THR A 342 -13.36 -18.83 -2.26
N LEU A 343 -14.30 -18.87 -3.19
CA LEU A 343 -14.21 -18.10 -4.44
C LEU A 343 -14.68 -16.66 -4.24
N ALA A 344 -13.85 -15.68 -4.62
CA ALA A 344 -14.18 -14.26 -4.55
C ALA A 344 -15.41 -13.89 -5.40
N ALA A 345 -15.67 -14.63 -6.49
CA ALA A 345 -16.81 -14.42 -7.38
C ALA A 345 -18.17 -14.75 -6.73
N THR A 346 -18.19 -15.53 -5.64
CA THR A 346 -19.42 -15.97 -4.98
C THR A 346 -19.48 -15.64 -3.49
N ASN A 347 -18.40 -15.09 -2.92
CA ASN A 347 -18.36 -14.69 -1.51
C ASN A 347 -19.00 -13.30 -1.29
N SER A 348 -19.40 -13.04 -0.05
CA SER A 348 -19.80 -11.71 0.39
C SER A 348 -18.55 -10.86 0.67
N LEU A 349 -18.54 -9.60 0.28
CA LEU A 349 -17.41 -8.69 0.52
C LEU A 349 -17.89 -7.49 1.33
N TYR A 350 -18.31 -7.75 2.56
CA TYR A 350 -19.07 -6.79 3.36
C TYR A 350 -18.35 -5.45 3.54
N GLY A 351 -18.83 -4.41 2.86
CA GLY A 351 -18.23 -3.08 2.87
C GLY A 351 -16.89 -2.98 2.15
N VAL A 352 -16.62 -3.77 1.10
CA VAL A 352 -15.36 -3.64 0.33
C VAL A 352 -15.15 -2.22 -0.19
N ARG A 353 -14.05 -1.59 0.23
CA ARG A 353 -13.79 -0.16 0.01
C ARG A 353 -12.39 0.11 -0.54
N GLY A 354 -11.41 -0.69 -0.12
CA GLY A 354 -10.02 -0.60 -0.55
C GLY A 354 -9.70 -1.67 -1.61
N VAL A 355 -8.93 -1.32 -2.64
CA VAL A 355 -8.30 -2.29 -3.56
C VAL A 355 -6.88 -1.88 -3.91
N TRP A 356 -5.98 -2.86 -3.94
CA TRP A 356 -4.62 -2.68 -4.45
C TRP A 356 -4.16 -3.91 -5.24
N GLN A 357 -3.47 -3.71 -6.36
CA GLN A 357 -2.91 -4.80 -7.15
C GLN A 357 -1.39 -4.91 -6.91
N PRO A 358 -0.88 -6.00 -6.30
CA PRO A 358 0.56 -6.16 -6.13
C PRO A 358 1.24 -6.57 -7.47
N PRO A 359 2.57 -6.41 -7.60
CA PRO A 359 3.30 -6.69 -8.85
C PRO A 359 3.18 -8.12 -9.37
N ILE A 360 2.78 -9.04 -8.50
CA ILE A 360 2.68 -10.48 -8.75
C ILE A 360 1.30 -10.92 -9.26
N GLY A 361 0.37 -9.97 -9.42
CA GLY A 361 -1.04 -10.25 -9.74
C GLY A 361 -1.90 -10.49 -8.50
N GLY A 362 -3.19 -10.77 -8.71
CA GLY A 362 -4.18 -10.83 -7.62
C GLY A 362 -4.55 -9.44 -7.11
N TYR A 363 -5.26 -9.37 -5.98
CA TYR A 363 -5.74 -8.12 -5.40
C TYR A 363 -5.77 -8.20 -3.88
N PHE A 364 -5.22 -7.19 -3.22
CA PHE A 364 -5.58 -6.91 -1.82
C PHE A 364 -6.89 -6.13 -1.79
N LEU A 365 -7.82 -6.56 -0.95
CA LEU A 365 -9.09 -5.89 -0.72
C LEU A 365 -9.22 -5.51 0.75
N ALA A 366 -9.60 -4.27 1.02
CA ALA A 366 -9.87 -3.79 2.37
C ALA A 366 -11.38 -3.67 2.56
N THR A 367 -11.93 -4.40 3.53
CA THR A 367 -13.35 -4.33 3.88
C THR A 367 -13.56 -3.42 5.08
N ASP A 368 -14.53 -2.52 4.95
CA ASP A 368 -14.90 -1.56 5.99
C ASP A 368 -15.72 -2.27 7.06
N TYR A 369 -16.98 -2.61 6.75
CA TYR A 369 -17.89 -3.24 7.72
C TYR A 369 -17.48 -4.66 8.10
N GLY A 370 -16.72 -5.33 7.22
CA GLY A 370 -16.15 -6.64 7.50
C GLY A 370 -14.85 -6.60 8.30
N ALA A 371 -14.17 -5.45 8.39
CA ALA A 371 -12.88 -5.29 9.09
C ALA A 371 -11.81 -6.34 8.70
N GLN A 372 -11.74 -6.75 7.44
CA GLN A 372 -10.80 -7.75 6.94
C GLN A 372 -9.93 -7.19 5.83
N LEU A 373 -8.63 -7.44 5.94
CA LEU A 373 -7.72 -7.34 4.81
C LEU A 373 -7.68 -8.69 4.12
N LEU A 374 -8.08 -8.72 2.85
CA LEU A 374 -8.23 -9.92 2.04
C LEU A 374 -7.19 -9.93 0.94
N TYR A 375 -6.78 -11.12 0.51
CA TYR A 375 -5.99 -11.32 -0.71
C TYR A 375 -6.74 -12.26 -1.64
N VAL A 376 -7.15 -11.76 -2.81
CA VAL A 376 -7.69 -12.57 -3.90
C VAL A 376 -6.54 -12.95 -4.82
N ASP A 377 -6.24 -14.24 -4.91
CA ASP A 377 -5.18 -14.71 -5.80
C ASP A 377 -5.61 -14.70 -7.27
N ILE A 378 -4.65 -14.97 -8.18
CA ILE A 378 -4.90 -14.93 -9.63
C ILE A 378 -5.84 -16.04 -10.13
N THR A 379 -6.20 -17.01 -9.29
CA THR A 379 -7.20 -18.04 -9.59
C THR A 379 -8.60 -17.66 -9.10
N GLY A 380 -8.72 -16.55 -8.37
CA GLY A 380 -9.99 -16.05 -7.82
C GLY A 380 -10.34 -16.65 -6.46
N VAL A 381 -9.42 -17.37 -5.81
CA VAL A 381 -9.59 -17.80 -4.42
C VAL A 381 -9.27 -16.64 -3.50
N ILE A 382 -10.12 -16.40 -2.52
CA ILE A 382 -9.96 -15.36 -1.51
C ILE A 382 -9.35 -15.93 -0.25
N HIS A 383 -8.36 -15.23 0.29
CA HIS A 383 -7.69 -15.55 1.53
C HIS A 383 -7.85 -14.41 2.52
N VAL A 384 -8.11 -14.72 3.79
CA VAL A 384 -8.13 -13.71 4.85
C VAL A 384 -6.69 -13.43 5.25
N PHE A 385 -6.17 -12.28 4.83
CA PHE A 385 -4.76 -11.91 5.02
C PHE A 385 -4.51 -11.38 6.42
N VAL A 386 -5.40 -10.53 6.92
CA VAL A 386 -5.46 -10.12 8.32
C VAL A 386 -6.92 -10.02 8.72
N ASN A 387 -7.25 -10.63 9.86
CA ASN A 387 -8.59 -10.59 10.41
C ASN A 387 -8.75 -9.40 11.36
N GLY A 388 -9.97 -8.94 11.50
CA GLY A 388 -10.31 -7.80 12.34
C GLY A 388 -11.76 -7.81 12.75
N GLN A 389 -12.12 -6.80 13.54
CA GLN A 389 -13.47 -6.57 14.03
C GLN A 389 -13.69 -5.06 14.12
N ASN A 390 -14.95 -4.62 14.03
CA ASN A 390 -15.29 -3.21 14.17
C ASN A 390 -14.70 -2.60 15.45
N ASP A 391 -14.05 -1.45 15.27
CA ASP A 391 -13.40 -0.64 16.32
C ASP A 391 -12.21 -1.30 17.04
N ASP A 392 -11.80 -2.50 16.63
CA ASP A 392 -10.58 -3.13 17.15
C ASP A 392 -9.32 -2.41 16.65
N HIS A 393 -8.29 -2.44 17.48
CA HIS A 393 -6.95 -2.00 17.16
C HIS A 393 -5.93 -2.80 18.00
N ALA A 394 -5.24 -3.75 17.38
CA ALA A 394 -4.30 -4.63 18.08
C ALA A 394 -3.20 -5.14 17.14
N GLY A 395 -2.33 -6.02 17.64
CA GLY A 395 -1.34 -6.73 16.82
C GLY A 395 -0.06 -5.95 16.52
N ASP A 396 0.10 -4.73 17.04
CA ASP A 396 1.33 -3.95 16.88
C ASP A 396 2.54 -4.68 17.47
N GLY A 397 3.61 -4.79 16.69
CA GLY A 397 4.82 -5.50 17.06
C GLY A 397 4.72 -7.02 17.01
N HIS A 398 3.55 -7.57 16.62
CA HIS A 398 3.36 -9.00 16.39
C HIS A 398 3.43 -9.33 14.89
N TRP A 399 3.70 -10.60 14.59
CA TRP A 399 3.58 -11.12 13.23
C TRP A 399 2.15 -10.94 12.73
N PHE A 400 1.99 -10.34 11.54
CA PHE A 400 0.70 -9.88 11.03
C PHE A 400 -0.33 -11.01 10.82
N TYR A 401 0.13 -12.19 10.38
CA TYR A 401 -0.78 -13.29 10.01
C TYR A 401 -1.20 -14.07 11.24
N SER A 402 -2.36 -13.72 11.76
CA SER A 402 -2.94 -14.37 12.93
C SER A 402 -4.43 -14.62 12.69
N PRO A 403 -4.80 -15.69 11.94
CA PRO A 403 -6.17 -15.88 11.47
C PRO A 403 -7.22 -16.03 12.59
N ASN A 404 -6.78 -16.38 13.80
CA ASN A 404 -7.63 -16.55 14.98
C ASN A 404 -7.68 -15.30 15.89
N ASN A 405 -6.95 -14.23 15.56
CA ASN A 405 -6.94 -12.98 16.33
C ASN A 405 -7.43 -11.83 15.46
N TYR A 406 -8.03 -10.83 16.09
CA TYR A 406 -8.47 -9.59 15.44
C TYR A 406 -7.43 -8.50 15.66
N TYR A 407 -6.82 -8.02 14.59
CA TYR A 407 -5.77 -6.99 14.64
C TYR A 407 -6.19 -5.66 14.00
N LEU A 408 -7.20 -5.70 13.15
CA LEU A 408 -7.65 -4.55 12.38
C LEU A 408 -9.06 -4.11 12.77
N GLY A 409 -9.31 -2.83 12.57
CA GLY A 409 -10.62 -2.20 12.58
C GLY A 409 -11.21 -2.06 11.17
N GLN A 410 -12.17 -1.16 11.02
CA GLN A 410 -12.83 -0.89 9.74
C GLN A 410 -11.86 -0.32 8.71
N LEU A 411 -11.63 -1.01 7.59
CA LEU A 411 -10.62 -0.58 6.64
C LEU A 411 -11.13 0.48 5.66
N ARG A 412 -10.34 1.55 5.47
CA ARG A 412 -10.61 2.65 4.55
C ARG A 412 -9.97 2.43 3.19
N SER A 413 -8.70 2.05 3.20
CA SER A 413 -7.89 1.86 2.01
C SER A 413 -6.73 0.91 2.30
N VAL A 414 -6.17 0.37 1.22
CA VAL A 414 -4.91 -0.38 1.22
C VAL A 414 -4.07 0.13 0.05
N SER A 415 -2.77 0.28 0.26
CA SER A 415 -1.78 0.55 -0.78
C SER A 415 -0.49 -0.20 -0.49
N MET A 416 0.50 -0.10 -1.38
CA MET A 416 1.80 -0.73 -1.23
C MET A 416 2.90 0.26 -1.57
N ASP A 417 3.98 0.27 -0.78
CA ASP A 417 5.16 1.06 -1.11
C ASP A 417 6.08 0.34 -2.11
N ASN A 418 7.17 1.01 -2.51
CA ASN A 418 8.11 0.45 -3.47
C ASN A 418 8.97 -0.72 -2.93
N GLN A 419 8.99 -0.92 -1.62
CA GLN A 419 9.66 -2.05 -0.96
C GLN A 419 8.73 -3.26 -0.85
N GLY A 420 7.43 -3.08 -1.08
CA GLY A 420 6.41 -4.12 -0.97
C GLY A 420 5.65 -4.10 0.34
N ASN A 421 5.95 -3.16 1.26
CA ASN A 421 5.22 -3.04 2.52
C ASN A 421 3.77 -2.63 2.21
N LEU A 422 2.80 -3.24 2.91
CA LEU A 422 1.40 -2.83 2.80
C LEU A 422 1.14 -1.66 3.73
N ILE A 423 0.44 -0.65 3.24
CA ILE A 423 -0.03 0.50 4.01
C ILE A 423 -1.54 0.41 4.09
N ILE A 424 -2.09 0.51 5.29
CA ILE A 424 -3.51 0.31 5.57
C ILE A 424 -4.00 1.53 6.34
N VAL A 425 -5.15 2.08 5.96
CA VAL A 425 -5.80 3.13 6.75
C VAL A 425 -7.03 2.53 7.42
N GLU A 426 -7.16 2.74 8.72
CA GLU A 426 -8.22 2.18 9.55
C GLU A 426 -9.11 3.26 10.16
N ASN A 427 -10.39 2.91 10.24
CA ASN A 427 -11.50 3.45 11.02
C ASN A 427 -11.61 4.98 11.05
N ASP A 428 -12.52 5.49 11.88
CA ASP A 428 -12.65 6.93 12.13
C ASP A 428 -11.77 7.41 13.31
N LEU A 429 -11.19 6.47 14.07
CA LEU A 429 -10.25 6.74 15.17
C LEU A 429 -8.87 7.13 14.64
N GLY A 430 -8.59 6.82 13.38
CA GLY A 430 -7.54 7.44 12.59
C GLY A 430 -6.17 6.79 12.74
N TYR A 431 -6.09 5.49 12.46
CA TYR A 431 -4.82 4.79 12.40
C TYR A 431 -4.36 4.60 10.95
N VAL A 432 -3.06 4.75 10.74
CA VAL A 432 -2.37 4.28 9.54
C VAL A 432 -1.41 3.19 9.97
N ARG A 433 -1.58 1.99 9.40
CA ARG A 433 -0.79 0.81 9.70
C ARG A 433 0.13 0.45 8.56
N ARG A 434 1.18 -0.31 8.89
CA ARG A 434 2.10 -0.92 7.94
C ARG A 434 2.30 -2.39 8.26
N ILE A 435 2.31 -3.23 7.23
CA ILE A 435 2.80 -4.61 7.32
C ILE A 435 4.12 -4.69 6.56
N ASP A 436 5.20 -5.02 7.26
CA ASP A 436 6.53 -5.04 6.67
C ASP A 436 6.69 -6.21 5.69
N PHE A 437 7.19 -5.93 4.49
CA PHE A 437 7.58 -6.93 3.50
C PHE A 437 8.98 -7.45 3.78
N GLN A 438 9.11 -8.04 4.95
CA GLN A 438 10.31 -8.70 5.41
C GLN A 438 9.87 -9.97 6.13
N ARG A 439 10.32 -11.10 5.61
CA ARG A 439 10.09 -12.40 6.25
C ARG A 439 10.70 -12.35 7.64
N LEU A 440 9.93 -12.53 8.70
CA LEU A 440 10.50 -12.90 9.98
C LEU A 440 10.45 -14.41 10.11
N SER A 441 11.58 -15.01 10.49
CA SER A 441 11.56 -16.39 10.96
C SER A 441 11.00 -16.35 12.39
N PRO A 442 9.86 -17.00 12.67
CA PRO A 442 9.35 -17.13 14.03
C PRO A 442 10.30 -17.94 14.92
#